data_AF-S6AWN7-F1
#
_entry.id   AF-S6AWN7-F1
#
_cell.length_a   1.000
_cell.length_b   1.000
_cell.length_c   1.000
_cell.angle_alpha   90.00
_cell.angle_beta   90.00
_cell.angle_gamma   90.00
#
_symmetry.space_group_name_H-M   'P 1'
#
loop_
_entity.id
_entity.type
_entity.pdbx_description
1 polymer ?
#
loop_
_entity_poly.entity_id
_entity_poly.type
_entity_poly.pdbx_seq_one_letter_code
_entity_poly.pdbx_strand_id
1 'polypeptide(L)'
;MLNINLEPTQRNAGRIGRATFAPRGDQTSVSMLVSGVPPSVTRPVRLLAFIYPGTCAEPGGAPAYELNRTATTFRNFDGDVWRLSRNAPVALSKLKAGEYSLVLRTTPANGGFDIFCGDIR
;
A
#
# COMPACT_ATOMS: atom_id res chain seq x y z
N MET A 1 1.71 -15.67 7.24
CA MET A 1 0.85 -14.55 6.75
C MET A 1 0.88 -13.45 7.80
N LEU A 2 0.73 -12.19 7.39
CA LEU A 2 0.63 -11.01 8.26
C LEU A 2 -0.51 -10.12 7.76
N ASN A 3 -1.25 -9.49 8.67
CA ASN A 3 -2.32 -8.55 8.34
C ASN A 3 -2.09 -7.24 9.09
N ILE A 4 -2.18 -6.11 8.40
CA ILE A 4 -2.05 -4.79 9.00
C ILE A 4 -3.20 -3.90 8.57
N ASN A 5 -3.60 -2.98 9.45
CA ASN A 5 -4.47 -1.89 9.07
C ASN A 5 -3.68 -0.83 8.29
N LEU A 6 -4.36 -0.18 7.37
CA LEU A 6 -3.85 0.96 6.64
C LEU A 6 -4.59 2.19 7.15
N GLU A 7 -3.88 3.05 7.86
CA GLU A 7 -4.39 4.30 8.39
C GLU A 7 -4.52 5.33 7.25
N PRO A 8 -5.66 6.01 7.11
CA PRO A 8 -5.84 7.05 6.11
C PRO A 8 -4.97 8.26 6.45
N THR A 9 -4.38 8.87 5.43
CA THR A 9 -3.79 10.21 5.61
C THR A 9 -4.90 11.26 5.68
N GLN A 10 -4.55 12.51 6.02
CA GLN A 10 -5.49 13.63 5.97
C GLN A 10 -6.15 13.79 4.59
N ARG A 11 -5.44 13.43 3.51
CA ARG A 11 -5.94 13.51 2.13
C ARG A 11 -6.93 12.39 1.78
N ASN A 12 -7.08 11.40 2.65
CA ASN A 12 -8.05 10.32 2.50
C ASN A 12 -8.84 10.08 3.80
N ALA A 13 -9.08 11.13 4.57
CA ALA A 13 -9.75 11.06 5.87
C ALA A 13 -11.12 10.35 5.78
N GLY A 14 -11.45 9.57 6.82
CA GLY A 14 -12.70 8.79 6.90
C GLY A 14 -12.71 7.52 6.05
N ARG A 15 -11.59 7.16 5.41
CA ARG A 15 -11.43 5.93 4.65
C ARG A 15 -10.72 4.86 5.46
N ILE A 16 -10.93 3.60 5.07
CA ILE A 16 -10.36 2.44 5.75
C ILE A 16 -9.60 1.59 4.77
N GLY A 17 -8.52 0.96 5.23
CA GLY A 17 -7.76 0.05 4.41
C GLY A 17 -7.13 -1.07 5.23
N ARG A 18 -6.80 -2.15 4.54
CA ARG A 18 -6.08 -3.29 5.11
C ARG A 18 -5.12 -3.85 4.09
N ALA A 19 -3.97 -4.34 4.56
CA ALA A 19 -3.04 -5.11 3.76
C ALA A 19 -2.81 -6.50 4.37
N THR A 20 -2.66 -7.48 3.49
CA THR A 20 -2.34 -8.87 3.80
C THR A 20 -1.07 -9.25 3.09
N PHE A 21 -0.08 -9.71 3.86
CA PHE A 21 1.20 -10.18 3.38
C PHE A 21 1.26 -11.70 3.49
N ALA A 22 1.55 -12.38 2.39
CA ALA A 22 1.71 -13.83 2.32
C ALA A 22 3.11 -14.19 1.81
N PRO A 23 3.80 -15.16 2.44
CA PRO A 23 5.10 -15.60 1.98
C PRO A 23 4.98 -16.26 0.60
N ARG A 24 5.95 -16.00 -0.27
CA ARG A 24 6.06 -16.58 -1.62
C ARG A 24 7.54 -16.86 -1.93
N GLY A 25 8.08 -17.90 -1.32
CA GLY A 25 9.52 -18.20 -1.40
C GLY A 25 10.35 -17.10 -0.76
N ASP A 26 11.26 -16.51 -1.54
CA ASP A 26 12.09 -15.36 -1.18
C ASP A 26 11.39 -14.01 -1.35
N GLN A 27 10.14 -14.01 -1.83
CA GLN A 27 9.30 -12.84 -2.02
C GLN A 27 8.11 -12.82 -1.07
N THR A 28 7.42 -11.68 -1.04
CA THR A 28 6.18 -11.51 -0.29
C THR A 28 5.07 -11.02 -1.22
N SER A 29 3.97 -11.76 -1.29
CA SER A 29 2.75 -11.29 -1.93
C SER A 29 2.03 -10.31 -1.00
N VAL A 30 1.66 -9.15 -1.51
CA VAL A 30 0.97 -8.08 -0.77
C VAL A 30 -0.37 -7.81 -1.44
N SER A 31 -1.46 -8.18 -0.76
CA SER A 31 -2.82 -7.84 -1.18
C SER A 31 -3.33 -6.69 -0.33
N MET A 32 -3.89 -5.65 -0.95
CA MET A 32 -4.45 -4.50 -0.25
C MET A 32 -5.91 -4.31 -0.66
N LEU A 33 -6.73 -3.98 0.32
CA LEU A 33 -8.13 -3.62 0.14
C LEU A 33 -8.34 -2.26 0.80
N VAL A 34 -8.77 -1.27 0.03
CA VAL A 34 -9.02 0.09 0.53
C VAL A 34 -10.40 0.57 0.12
N SER A 35 -11.09 1.25 1.03
CA SER A 35 -12.27 2.03 0.71
C SER A 35 -11.85 3.44 0.32
N GLY A 36 -12.52 4.05 -0.65
CA GLY A 36 -12.25 5.42 -1.05
C GLY A 36 -10.91 5.63 -1.73
N VAL A 37 -11.00 6.24 -2.91
CA VAL A 37 -9.88 6.98 -3.49
C VAL A 37 -10.37 8.41 -3.71
N PRO A 38 -9.54 9.44 -3.48
CA PRO A 38 -9.98 10.83 -3.63
C PRO A 38 -10.66 11.05 -4.99
N PRO A 39 -11.79 11.79 -5.04
CA PRO A 39 -12.56 11.96 -6.27
C PRO A 39 -11.79 12.69 -7.38
N SER A 40 -10.71 13.38 -7.04
CA SER A 40 -9.78 14.02 -7.98
C SER A 40 -8.86 13.04 -8.72
N VAL A 41 -8.87 11.74 -8.38
CA VAL A 41 -8.04 10.73 -9.05
C VAL A 41 -8.68 10.31 -10.37
N THR A 42 -7.91 10.45 -11.44
CA THR A 42 -8.33 10.10 -12.81
C THR A 42 -8.61 8.59 -12.94
N ARG A 43 -9.69 8.25 -13.65
CA ARG A 43 -10.04 6.85 -13.98
C ARG A 43 -9.28 6.37 -15.22
N PRO A 44 -8.85 5.09 -15.30
CA PRO A 44 -8.93 4.08 -14.25
C PRO A 44 -7.99 4.40 -13.09
N VAL A 45 -8.44 4.15 -11.87
CA VAL A 45 -7.65 4.42 -10.66
C VAL A 45 -6.38 3.59 -10.68
N ARG A 46 -5.25 4.29 -10.62
CA ARG A 46 -3.92 3.68 -10.49
C ARG A 46 -3.31 4.16 -9.19
N LEU A 47 -2.91 3.19 -8.37
CA LEU A 47 -2.28 3.43 -7.08
C LEU A 47 -0.93 2.72 -7.06
N LEU A 48 0.05 3.45 -6.55
CA LEU A 48 1.40 3.00 -6.31
C LEU A 48 1.51 2.50 -4.86
N ALA A 49 2.40 1.54 -4.64
CA ALA A 49 2.64 0.97 -3.34
C ALA A 49 4.15 0.93 -3.07
N PHE A 50 4.54 1.36 -1.87
CA PHE A 50 5.92 1.51 -1.46
C PHE A 50 6.10 0.92 -0.07
N ILE A 51 7.25 0.30 0.17
CA ILE A 51 7.68 -0.10 1.51
C ILE A 51 8.84 0.82 1.91
N TYR A 52 8.65 1.57 2.98
CA TYR A 52 9.66 2.44 3.58
C TYR A 52 10.27 1.76 4.81
N PRO A 53 11.57 1.95 5.09
CA PRO A 53 12.10 1.66 6.42
C PRO A 53 11.51 2.65 7.44
N GLY A 54 11.39 2.24 8.70
CA GLY A 54 10.77 3.03 9.76
C GLY A 54 9.25 2.87 9.81
N THR A 55 8.59 3.79 10.51
CA THR A 55 7.14 3.77 10.76
C THR A 55 6.41 4.82 9.92
N CYS A 56 5.08 4.82 9.94
CA CYS A 56 4.28 5.87 9.33
C CYS A 56 4.50 7.25 9.97
N ALA A 57 4.89 7.30 11.24
CA ALA A 57 5.20 8.54 11.96
C ALA A 57 6.60 9.06 11.64
N GLU A 58 7.54 8.14 11.38
CA GLU A 58 8.93 8.44 11.05
C GLU A 58 9.40 7.55 9.87
N PRO A 59 8.95 7.86 8.64
CA PRO A 59 9.38 7.11 7.48
C PRO A 59 10.81 7.50 7.11
N GLY A 60 11.61 6.53 6.67
CA GLY A 60 12.93 6.80 6.13
C GLY A 60 12.90 7.68 4.87
N GLY A 61 14.02 8.32 4.55
CA GLY A 61 14.09 9.30 3.46
C GLY A 61 13.80 8.78 2.04
N ALA A 62 13.81 7.45 1.85
CA ALA A 62 13.51 6.82 0.56
C ALA A 62 12.87 5.43 0.76
N PRO A 63 12.05 4.96 -0.20
CA PRO A 63 11.47 3.63 -0.13
C PRO A 63 12.56 2.56 -0.25
N ALA A 64 12.51 1.55 0.62
CA ALA A 64 13.35 0.36 0.50
C ALA A 64 12.89 -0.52 -0.68
N TYR A 65 11.58 -0.54 -0.96
CA TYR A 65 11.02 -1.32 -2.07
C TYR A 65 9.88 -0.56 -2.75
N GLU A 66 9.97 -0.43 -4.07
CA GLU A 66 8.88 0.04 -4.90
C GLU A 66 8.11 -1.14 -5.49
N LEU A 67 6.84 -1.27 -5.14
CA LEU A 67 6.05 -2.44 -5.52
C LEU A 67 5.36 -2.28 -6.88
N ASN A 68 5.73 -1.27 -7.67
CA ASN A 68 4.94 -0.77 -8.79
C ASN A 68 5.02 -1.62 -10.09
N ARG A 69 5.83 -2.68 -10.11
CA ARG A 69 6.07 -3.50 -11.31
C ARG A 69 4.84 -4.31 -11.75
N THR A 70 3.97 -4.72 -10.82
CA THR A 70 2.74 -5.47 -11.10
C THR A 70 1.52 -4.64 -10.72
N ALA A 71 1.26 -3.57 -11.47
CA ALA A 71 0.20 -2.62 -11.15
C ALA A 71 -1.21 -3.09 -11.58
N THR A 72 -1.71 -4.20 -11.04
CA THR A 72 -3.12 -4.55 -11.21
C THR A 72 -3.94 -3.98 -10.06
N THR A 73 -4.65 -2.89 -10.35
CA THR A 73 -5.64 -2.30 -9.45
C THR A 73 -7.00 -2.64 -10.00
N PHE A 74 -7.76 -3.44 -9.26
CA PHE A 74 -9.09 -3.86 -9.64
C PHE A 74 -10.10 -3.15 -8.76
N ARG A 75 -11.13 -2.58 -9.39
CA ARG A 75 -12.33 -2.20 -8.65
C ARG A 75 -13.07 -3.49 -8.31
N ASN A 76 -13.38 -3.72 -7.04
CA ASN A 76 -14.27 -4.82 -6.71
C ASN A 76 -15.70 -4.39 -7.05
N PHE A 77 -16.46 -5.30 -7.68
CA PHE A 77 -17.86 -5.07 -8.05
C PHE A 77 -18.66 -4.72 -6.79
N ASP A 78 -19.44 -3.64 -6.90
CA ASP A 78 -20.25 -2.98 -5.86
C ASP A 78 -19.48 -2.15 -4.80
N GLY A 79 -19.22 -0.88 -5.14
CA GLY A 79 -18.84 0.16 -4.18
C GLY A 79 -17.64 1.04 -4.57
N ASP A 80 -17.17 1.80 -3.59
CA ASP A 80 -15.94 2.61 -3.62
C ASP A 80 -14.79 1.82 -2.95
N VAL A 81 -14.65 0.54 -3.32
CA VAL A 81 -13.64 -0.37 -2.76
C VAL A 81 -12.69 -0.85 -3.85
N TRP A 82 -11.40 -0.76 -3.55
CA TRP A 82 -10.32 -1.04 -4.48
C TRP A 82 -9.43 -2.14 -3.94
N ARG A 83 -9.14 -3.12 -4.80
CA ARG A 83 -8.22 -4.22 -4.50
C ARG A 83 -6.96 -4.09 -5.33
N LEU A 84 -5.81 -4.17 -4.66
CA LEU A 84 -4.50 -4.14 -5.27
C LEU A 84 -3.76 -5.42 -4.89
N SER A 85 -3.00 -5.98 -5.83
CA SER A 85 -2.07 -7.06 -5.55
C SER A 85 -0.70 -6.69 -6.09
N ARG A 86 0.34 -6.88 -5.27
CA ARG A 86 1.72 -6.50 -5.55
C ARG A 86 2.67 -7.55 -4.99
N ASN A 87 3.89 -7.60 -5.52
CA ASN A 87 4.95 -8.49 -5.02
C ASN A 87 6.11 -7.66 -4.49
N ALA A 88 6.49 -7.87 -3.23
CA ALA A 88 7.70 -7.32 -2.65
C ALA A 88 8.87 -8.30 -2.86
N PRO A 89 10.02 -7.85 -3.40
CA PRO A 89 11.18 -8.69 -3.67
C PRO A 89 11.99 -8.93 -2.38
N VAL A 90 11.30 -9.33 -1.31
CA VAL A 90 11.87 -9.57 0.02
C VAL A 90 11.03 -10.58 0.78
N ALA A 91 11.69 -11.44 1.55
CA ALA A 91 11.03 -12.44 2.38
C ALA A 91 10.21 -11.79 3.51
N LEU A 92 9.04 -12.36 3.80
CA LEU A 92 8.13 -11.85 4.83
C LEU A 92 8.79 -11.81 6.22
N SER A 93 9.68 -12.77 6.51
CA SER A 93 10.44 -12.79 7.77
C SER A 93 11.30 -11.54 7.96
N LYS A 94 11.93 -11.04 6.89
CA LYS A 94 12.76 -9.81 6.93
C LYS A 94 11.90 -8.57 7.15
N LEU A 95 10.72 -8.52 6.52
CA LEU A 95 9.77 -7.42 6.75
C LEU A 95 9.24 -7.41 8.20
N LYS A 96 8.95 -8.59 8.76
CA LYS A 96 8.46 -8.72 10.15
C LYS A 96 9.52 -8.43 11.21
N ALA A 97 10.80 -8.67 10.91
CA ALA A 97 11.89 -8.50 11.85
C ALA A 97 12.46 -7.07 11.88
N GLY A 98 12.16 -6.27 10.86
CA GLY A 98 12.57 -4.87 10.79
C GLY A 98 11.41 -3.92 11.00
N GLU A 99 11.74 -2.64 11.15
CA GLU A 99 10.75 -1.56 11.15
C GLU A 99 10.51 -1.12 9.71
N TYR A 100 9.33 -1.45 9.20
CA TYR A 100 8.91 -1.04 7.86
C TYR A 100 7.47 -0.53 7.91
N SER A 101 7.14 0.35 6.97
CA SER A 101 5.78 0.82 6.72
C SER A 101 5.40 0.63 5.25
N LEU A 102 4.13 0.32 5.02
CA LEU A 102 3.54 0.22 3.69
C LEU A 102 2.78 1.52 3.39
N VAL A 103 3.14 2.19 2.30
CA VAL A 103 2.51 3.44 1.84
C VAL A 103 1.78 3.21 0.54
N LEU A 104 0.53 3.66 0.46
CA LEU A 104 -0.23 3.79 -0.79
C LEU A 104 -0.27 5.23 -1.25
N ARG A 105 0.05 5.43 -2.52
CA ARG A 105 0.23 6.75 -3.13
C ARG A 105 -0.51 6.85 -4.47
N THR A 106 -1.06 8.02 -4.78
CA THR A 106 -1.61 8.29 -6.12
C THR A 106 -0.50 8.41 -7.16
N THR A 107 -0.80 8.23 -8.44
CA THR A 107 0.23 8.44 -9.48
C THR A 107 0.72 9.90 -9.52
N PRO A 108 1.92 10.18 -10.06
CA PRO A 108 2.39 11.56 -10.26
C PRO A 108 1.40 12.44 -11.03
N ALA A 109 0.72 11.90 -12.03
CA ALA A 109 -0.33 12.60 -12.79
C ALA A 109 -1.55 13.02 -11.94
N ASN A 110 -1.73 12.42 -10.76
CA ASN A 110 -2.78 12.73 -9.78
C ASN A 110 -2.18 13.38 -8.51
N GLY A 111 -1.04 14.07 -8.65
CA GLY A 111 -0.38 14.82 -7.58
C GLY A 111 0.57 14.03 -6.69
N GLY A 112 0.66 12.70 -6.84
CA GLY A 112 1.65 11.89 -6.12
C GLY A 112 1.48 11.87 -4.60
N PHE A 113 0.26 12.01 -4.09
CA PHE A 113 -0.01 12.13 -2.66
C PHE A 113 -0.19 10.78 -1.99
N ASP A 114 0.30 10.67 -0.76
CA ASP A 114 0.04 9.53 0.12
C ASP A 114 -1.41 9.55 0.60
N ILE A 115 -2.08 8.41 0.47
CA ILE A 115 -3.49 8.24 0.82
C ILE A 115 -3.68 7.25 1.96
N PHE A 116 -2.75 6.31 2.15
CA PHE A 116 -2.71 5.42 3.30
C PHE A 116 -1.28 5.12 3.72
N CYS A 117 -1.10 4.84 5.00
CA CYS A 117 0.11 4.24 5.54
C CYS A 117 -0.22 3.18 6.59
N GLY A 118 0.52 2.08 6.67
CA GLY A 118 0.41 1.12 7.76
C GLY A 118 1.77 0.55 8.18
N ASP A 119 2.02 0.51 9.48
CA ASP A 119 3.22 -0.11 10.04
C ASP A 119 3.17 -1.64 9.89
N ILE A 120 4.28 -2.24 9.45
CA ILE A 120 4.43 -3.67 9.28
C ILE A 120 4.93 -4.27 10.60
N ARG A 121 4.00 -4.68 11.46
CA ARG A 121 4.26 -5.29 12.78
C ARG A 121 3.41 -6.53 13.02
#